data_AF-A0A4Q2KR16-F1
#
_entry.id   AF-A0A4Q2KR16-F1
#
_cell.length_a   1.000
_cell.length_b   1.000
_cell.length_c   1.000
_cell.angle_alpha   90.00
_cell.angle_beta   90.00
_cell.angle_gamma   90.00
#
_symmetry.space_group_name_H-M   'P 1'
#
loop_
_entity.id
_entity.type
_entity.pdbx_description
1 polymer ?
#
loop_
_entity_poly.entity_id
_entity_poly.type
_entity_poly.pdbx_seq_one_letter_code
_entity_poly.pdbx_strand_id
1 'polypeptide(L)'
;RDDRLATLRLLGATPATVSTLAIIESAVLALVGAVLGVAVYLALVPALALIEFRGEALGAAGVLLPWPSLVAMPFGVAILAAVSAVLGLRQVVISPLGVRTKQDAPKLHWLRIVIGVAVIIVAFGVMSAIQVAPTVMAILAMLVLGLGGTLAVLNLIGPWVIRLVARGQAGRAKTPQRLLAARTVLESPKAAWRQVGGVAMTSFMAVFAGAGVSVLGAFESDSDAEMRLLVTDIRTGILITVIGSFLMVACSVGVNQAAGILDRGELYRSLDMLGMPTKTMDAARRRAVMSPLRITAIGSAVTAAIVMLPLTGMALIVAPVSLLVIAGVLAAGIGIVWLGLAATRPVLERAAAG
;
A
#
# COMPACT_ATOMS: atom_id res chain seq x y z
N ARG A 1 10.01 6.94 -22.69
CA ARG A 1 8.77 7.74 -22.91
C ARG A 1 9.13 9.20 -23.14
N ASP A 2 9.94 9.78 -22.27
CA ASP A 2 10.30 11.21 -22.34
C ASP A 2 11.06 11.59 -23.61
N ASP A 3 11.97 10.73 -24.10
CA ASP A 3 12.67 10.98 -25.37
C ASP A 3 11.74 11.05 -26.58
N ARG A 4 10.78 10.11 -26.71
CA ARG A 4 9.79 10.12 -27.81
C ARG A 4 8.91 11.37 -27.76
N LEU A 5 8.53 11.83 -26.56
CA LEU A 5 7.74 13.05 -26.38
C LEU A 5 8.56 14.31 -26.68
N ALA A 6 9.86 14.31 -26.39
CA ALA A 6 10.77 15.37 -26.77
C ALA A 6 10.96 15.45 -28.30
N THR A 7 11.12 14.31 -28.98
CA THR A 7 11.19 14.26 -30.45
C THR A 7 9.90 14.76 -31.11
N LEU A 8 8.73 14.36 -30.60
CA LEU A 8 7.43 14.84 -31.13
C LEU A 8 7.24 16.35 -30.93
N ARG A 9 7.71 16.91 -29.80
CA ARG A 9 7.72 18.36 -29.59
C ARG A 9 8.67 19.09 -30.53
N LEU A 10 9.85 18.52 -30.79
CA LEU A 10 10.80 19.06 -31.78
C LEU A 10 10.25 19.01 -33.21
N LEU A 11 9.34 18.08 -33.50
CA LEU A 11 8.59 17.97 -34.75
C LEU A 11 7.34 18.87 -34.80
N GLY A 12 7.11 19.74 -33.80
CA GLY A 12 6.01 20.72 -33.80
C GLY A 12 4.67 20.23 -33.22
N ALA A 13 4.64 19.05 -32.57
CA ALA A 13 3.40 18.57 -31.94
C ALA A 13 2.96 19.49 -30.79
N THR A 14 1.68 19.86 -30.77
CA THR A 14 1.14 20.73 -29.72
C THR A 14 1.17 20.02 -28.35
N PRO A 15 1.29 20.77 -27.24
CA PRO A 15 1.22 20.19 -25.89
C PRO A 15 -0.07 19.39 -25.62
N ALA A 16 -1.17 19.76 -26.28
CA ALA A 16 -2.45 19.06 -26.21
C ALA A 16 -2.39 17.68 -26.89
N THR A 17 -1.71 17.57 -28.04
CA THR A 17 -1.53 16.28 -28.72
C THR A 17 -0.71 15.31 -27.87
N VAL A 18 0.37 15.79 -27.26
CA VAL A 18 1.22 14.99 -26.37
C VAL A 18 0.48 14.54 -25.11
N SER A 19 -0.31 15.42 -24.50
CA SER A 19 -1.08 15.06 -23.30
C SER A 19 -2.19 14.05 -23.62
N THR A 20 -2.93 14.25 -24.71
CA THR A 20 -3.96 13.30 -25.16
C THR A 20 -3.38 11.93 -25.47
N LEU A 21 -2.24 11.87 -26.16
CA LEU A 21 -1.58 10.59 -26.45
C LEU A 21 -1.19 9.85 -25.17
N ALA A 22 -0.64 10.57 -24.18
CA ALA A 22 -0.25 10.00 -22.89
C ALA A 22 -1.46 9.49 -22.08
N ILE A 23 -2.59 10.20 -22.14
CA ILE A 23 -3.85 9.81 -21.50
C ILE A 23 -4.40 8.53 -22.15
N ILE A 24 -4.45 8.48 -23.48
CA ILE A 24 -4.92 7.31 -24.24
C ILE A 24 -4.04 6.10 -23.95
N GLU A 25 -2.71 6.25 -24.00
CA GLU A 25 -1.77 5.16 -23.68
C GLU A 25 -2.03 4.60 -22.28
N SER A 26 -2.23 5.47 -21.29
CA SER A 26 -2.49 5.07 -19.91
C SER A 26 -3.86 4.39 -19.76
N ALA A 27 -4.89 4.89 -20.45
CA ALA A 27 -6.23 4.32 -20.45
C ALA A 27 -6.27 2.94 -21.12
N VAL A 28 -5.57 2.75 -22.24
CA VAL A 28 -5.47 1.46 -22.95
C VAL A 28 -4.75 0.43 -22.10
N LEU A 29 -3.61 0.80 -21.49
CA LEU A 29 -2.89 -0.11 -20.59
C LEU A 29 -3.73 -0.51 -19.37
N ALA A 30 -4.47 0.44 -18.79
CA ALA A 30 -5.38 0.18 -17.69
C ALA A 30 -6.55 -0.73 -18.10
N LEU A 31 -7.12 -0.53 -19.29
CA LEU A 31 -8.19 -1.37 -19.83
C LEU A 31 -7.72 -2.81 -20.05
N VAL A 32 -6.57 -3.00 -20.70
CA VAL A 32 -5.97 -4.32 -20.91
C VAL A 32 -5.70 -5.01 -19.57
N GLY A 33 -5.10 -4.29 -18.60
CA GLY A 33 -4.87 -4.81 -17.27
C GLY A 33 -6.15 -5.21 -16.54
N ALA A 34 -7.22 -4.42 -16.68
CA ALA A 34 -8.51 -4.72 -16.06
C ALA A 34 -9.21 -5.92 -16.72
N VAL A 35 -9.15 -6.05 -18.04
CA VAL A 35 -9.67 -7.23 -18.76
C VAL A 35 -8.92 -8.50 -18.35
N LEU A 36 -7.59 -8.44 -18.24
CA LEU A 36 -6.80 -9.55 -17.70
C LEU A 36 -7.18 -9.85 -16.24
N GLY A 37 -7.44 -8.83 -15.43
CA GLY A 37 -7.94 -8.98 -14.07
C GLY A 37 -9.28 -9.71 -14.00
N VAL A 38 -10.22 -9.40 -14.90
CA VAL A 38 -11.49 -10.13 -15.02
C VAL A 38 -11.24 -11.60 -15.41
N ALA A 39 -10.32 -11.87 -16.35
CA ALA A 39 -9.98 -13.24 -16.73
C ALA A 39 -9.38 -14.04 -15.55
N VAL A 40 -8.49 -13.42 -14.76
CA VAL A 40 -7.92 -14.03 -13.55
C VAL A 40 -9.01 -14.26 -12.49
N TYR A 41 -9.92 -13.30 -12.30
CA TYR A 41 -11.06 -13.47 -11.41
C TYR A 41 -11.92 -14.67 -11.82
N LEU A 42 -12.28 -14.79 -13.11
CA LEU A 42 -13.05 -15.91 -13.63
C LEU A 42 -12.33 -17.25 -13.44
N ALA A 43 -11.00 -17.27 -13.58
CA ALA A 43 -10.19 -18.47 -13.29
C ALA A 43 -10.16 -18.82 -11.80
N LEU A 44 -10.33 -17.84 -10.90
CA LEU A 44 -10.38 -18.05 -9.44
C LEU A 44 -11.78 -18.40 -8.93
N VAL A 45 -12.85 -18.16 -9.70
CA VAL A 45 -14.23 -18.52 -9.35
C VAL A 45 -14.36 -19.95 -8.81
N PRO A 46 -13.81 -21.03 -9.41
CA PRO A 46 -13.95 -22.37 -8.87
C PRO A 46 -13.34 -22.53 -7.47
N ALA A 47 -12.22 -21.87 -7.19
CA ALA A 47 -11.60 -21.89 -5.86
C ALA A 47 -12.41 -21.07 -4.86
N LEU A 48 -12.94 -19.92 -5.27
CA LEU A 48 -13.78 -19.06 -4.44
C LEU A 48 -15.15 -19.69 -4.15
N ALA A 49 -15.70 -20.49 -5.07
CA ALA A 49 -16.97 -21.18 -4.91
C ALA A 49 -16.95 -22.24 -3.81
N LEU A 50 -15.76 -22.72 -3.41
CA LEU A 50 -15.56 -23.66 -2.31
C LEU A 50 -15.57 -23.00 -0.93
N ILE A 51 -15.61 -21.67 -0.86
CA ILE A 51 -15.66 -20.95 0.41
C ILE A 51 -17.06 -21.14 1.01
N GLU A 52 -17.10 -21.63 2.24
CA GLU A 52 -18.33 -21.82 3.00
C GLU A 52 -18.79 -20.50 3.63
N PHE A 53 -20.06 -20.18 3.43
CA PHE A 53 -20.77 -19.07 4.06
C PHE A 53 -22.12 -19.58 4.56
N ARG A 54 -22.47 -19.27 5.81
CA ARG A 54 -23.72 -19.74 6.46
C ARG A 54 -23.88 -21.27 6.48
N GLY A 55 -22.77 -22.00 6.50
CA GLY A 55 -22.75 -23.47 6.55
C GLY A 55 -22.91 -24.19 5.21
N GLU A 56 -23.00 -23.47 4.10
CA GLU A 56 -22.98 -24.03 2.74
C GLU A 56 -21.92 -23.35 1.87
N ALA A 57 -21.41 -24.04 0.86
CA ALA A 57 -20.50 -23.45 -0.12
C ALA A 57 -21.23 -22.37 -0.94
N LEU A 58 -20.59 -21.22 -1.16
CA LEU A 58 -21.14 -20.11 -1.96
C LEU A 58 -21.62 -20.56 -3.35
N GLY A 59 -20.95 -21.57 -3.92
CA GLY A 59 -21.21 -22.05 -5.27
C GLY A 59 -20.84 -21.02 -6.35
N ALA A 60 -20.92 -21.43 -7.61
CA ALA A 60 -20.58 -20.54 -8.72
C ALA A 60 -21.53 -19.33 -8.81
N ALA A 61 -22.81 -19.52 -8.49
CA ALA A 61 -23.82 -18.47 -8.53
C ALA A 61 -23.62 -17.40 -7.44
N GLY A 62 -23.09 -17.77 -6.28
CA GLY A 62 -22.81 -16.81 -5.20
C GLY A 62 -21.55 -15.97 -5.42
N VAL A 63 -20.60 -16.48 -6.22
CA VAL A 63 -19.32 -15.80 -6.50
C VAL A 63 -19.37 -14.99 -7.80
N LEU A 64 -20.08 -15.46 -8.82
CA LEU A 64 -20.16 -14.81 -10.13
C LEU A 64 -20.85 -13.46 -10.03
N LEU A 65 -20.11 -12.39 -10.35
CA LEU A 65 -20.71 -11.07 -10.45
C LEU A 65 -21.71 -11.02 -11.62
N PRO A 66 -22.78 -10.22 -11.51
CA PRO A 66 -23.68 -9.94 -12.62
C PRO A 66 -22.90 -9.47 -13.85
N TRP A 67 -23.30 -9.96 -15.03
CA TRP A 67 -22.66 -9.60 -16.30
C TRP A 67 -22.45 -8.09 -16.51
N PRO A 68 -23.41 -7.20 -16.15
CA PRO A 68 -23.19 -5.76 -16.26
C PRO A 68 -21.99 -5.26 -15.46
N SER A 69 -21.77 -5.80 -14.26
CA SER A 69 -20.66 -5.42 -13.39
C SER A 69 -19.31 -5.88 -13.94
N LEU A 70 -19.26 -7.09 -14.54
CA LEU A 70 -18.05 -7.62 -15.17
C LEU A 70 -17.63 -6.80 -16.39
N VAL A 71 -18.58 -6.32 -17.17
CA VAL A 71 -18.31 -5.47 -18.33
C VAL A 71 -17.99 -4.04 -17.89
N ALA A 72 -18.71 -3.48 -16.91
CA ALA A 72 -18.52 -2.10 -16.47
C ALA A 72 -17.18 -1.87 -15.77
N MET A 73 -16.67 -2.86 -15.04
CA MET A 73 -15.46 -2.73 -14.21
C MET A 73 -14.21 -2.33 -15.03
N PRO A 74 -13.87 -2.99 -16.17
CA PRO A 74 -12.76 -2.56 -17.02
C PRO A 74 -12.86 -1.11 -17.52
N PHE A 75 -14.05 -0.67 -17.93
CA PHE A 75 -14.26 0.71 -18.37
C PHE A 75 -14.11 1.69 -17.20
N GLY A 76 -14.63 1.35 -16.03
CA GLY A 76 -14.46 2.14 -14.81
C GLY A 76 -12.98 2.35 -14.46
N VAL A 77 -12.17 1.29 -14.51
CA VAL A 77 -10.72 1.36 -14.28
C VAL A 77 -10.02 2.21 -15.34
N ALA A 78 -10.38 2.07 -16.62
CA ALA A 78 -9.82 2.87 -17.71
C ALA A 78 -10.15 4.36 -17.57
N ILE A 79 -11.39 4.71 -17.20
CA ILE A 79 -11.81 6.09 -16.92
C ILE A 79 -11.02 6.64 -15.74
N LEU A 80 -10.88 5.88 -14.65
CA LEU A 80 -10.13 6.30 -13.48
C LEU A 80 -8.64 6.55 -13.81
N ALA A 81 -8.04 5.70 -14.64
CA ALA A 81 -6.68 5.89 -15.14
C ALA A 81 -6.55 7.13 -16.02
N ALA A 82 -7.51 7.38 -16.92
CA ALA A 82 -7.55 8.57 -17.75
C ALA A 82 -7.66 9.85 -16.91
N VAL A 83 -8.59 9.89 -15.95
CA VAL A 83 -8.74 11.02 -15.02
C VAL A 83 -7.46 11.24 -14.21
N SER A 84 -6.85 10.17 -13.72
CA SER A 84 -5.56 10.24 -13.00
C SER A 84 -4.45 10.81 -13.86
N ALA A 85 -4.36 10.40 -15.14
CA ALA A 85 -3.39 10.92 -16.09
C ALA A 85 -3.64 12.41 -16.41
N VAL A 86 -4.89 12.82 -16.60
CA VAL A 86 -5.27 14.23 -16.81
C VAL A 86 -4.85 15.08 -15.61
N LEU A 87 -5.18 14.66 -14.40
CA LEU A 87 -4.83 15.38 -13.17
C LEU A 87 -3.31 15.45 -12.96
N GLY A 88 -2.60 14.36 -13.25
CA GLY A 88 -1.12 14.31 -13.19
C GLY A 88 -0.46 15.26 -14.19
N LEU A 89 -0.96 15.33 -15.42
CA LEU A 89 -0.43 16.21 -16.46
C LEU A 89 -0.76 17.68 -16.20
N ARG A 90 -1.94 18.00 -15.63
CA ARG A 90 -2.32 19.36 -15.24
C ARG A 90 -1.34 19.98 -14.24
N GLN A 91 -0.83 19.20 -13.29
CA GLN A 91 0.15 19.70 -12.31
C GLN A 91 1.49 20.11 -12.95
N VAL A 92 1.88 19.49 -14.06
CA VAL A 92 3.15 19.78 -14.76
C VAL A 92 3.03 20.99 -15.69
N VAL A 93 1.86 21.20 -16.30
CA VAL A 93 1.63 22.32 -17.23
C VAL A 93 1.52 23.66 -16.49
N ILE A 94 1.01 23.67 -15.25
CA ILE A 94 0.76 24.91 -14.49
C ILE A 94 2.05 25.54 -13.93
N SER A 95 3.14 24.77 -13.75
CA SER A 95 4.41 25.31 -13.26
C SER A 95 5.63 24.78 -14.05
N PRO A 96 5.89 25.31 -15.25
CA PRO A 96 7.10 24.97 -16.03
C PRO A 96 8.40 25.33 -15.29
N LEU A 97 8.35 26.26 -14.33
CA LEU A 97 9.47 26.62 -13.45
C LEU A 97 9.69 25.61 -12.31
N GLY A 98 8.66 24.90 -11.85
CA GLY A 98 8.76 23.89 -10.78
C GLY A 98 9.36 22.55 -11.22
N VAL A 99 9.56 22.38 -12.53
CA VAL A 99 10.32 21.25 -13.11
C VAL A 99 11.82 21.58 -13.18
N ARG A 100 12.15 22.87 -13.35
CA ARG A 100 13.55 23.37 -13.40
C ARG A 100 14.13 23.68 -12.03
N THR A 101 13.30 24.20 -11.14
CA THR A 101 13.60 24.30 -9.71
C THR A 101 13.05 23.04 -9.07
N LYS A 102 13.90 22.13 -8.57
CA LYS A 102 13.49 21.01 -7.72
C LYS A 102 12.70 21.60 -6.54
N GLN A 103 11.37 21.77 -6.67
CA GLN A 103 10.59 22.45 -5.66
C GLN A 103 10.76 21.71 -4.34
N ASP A 104 11.22 22.44 -3.33
CA ASP A 104 11.43 21.93 -1.99
C ASP A 104 10.26 21.07 -1.55
N ALA A 105 10.58 19.88 -1.01
CA ALA A 105 9.58 18.98 -0.46
C ALA A 105 8.65 19.78 0.48
N PRO A 106 7.32 19.76 0.27
CA PRO A 106 6.38 20.62 1.00
C PRO A 106 6.69 20.56 2.49
N LYS A 107 6.88 21.74 3.12
CA LYS A 107 7.26 21.84 4.53
C LYS A 107 6.14 21.19 5.37
N LEU A 108 6.38 19.94 5.75
CA LEU A 108 5.45 19.14 6.55
C LEU A 108 5.33 19.78 7.93
N HIS A 109 4.26 20.56 8.12
CA HIS A 109 3.98 21.31 9.33
C HIS A 109 3.72 20.36 10.51
N TRP A 110 4.25 20.68 11.69
CA TRP A 110 4.09 19.92 12.93
C TRP A 110 2.63 19.64 13.31
N LEU A 111 1.71 20.46 12.81
CA LEU A 111 0.26 20.29 12.91
C LEU A 111 -0.22 18.89 12.47
N ARG A 112 0.45 18.23 11.51
CA ARG A 112 0.08 16.85 11.11
C ARG A 112 0.24 15.85 12.25
N ILE A 113 1.20 16.05 13.14
CA ILE A 113 1.40 15.19 14.32
C ILE A 113 0.28 15.43 15.32
N VAL A 114 -0.06 16.69 15.56
CA VAL A 114 -1.15 17.06 16.49
C VAL A 114 -2.46 16.45 16.01
N ILE A 115 -2.78 16.60 14.73
CA ILE A 115 -3.96 15.96 14.11
C ILE A 115 -3.86 14.44 14.25
N GLY A 116 -2.68 13.86 14.05
CA GLY A 116 -2.46 12.43 14.19
C GLY A 116 -2.75 11.87 15.55
N VAL A 117 -2.10 12.45 16.55
CA VAL A 117 -2.25 12.08 17.95
C VAL A 117 -3.70 12.29 18.38
N ALA A 118 -4.32 13.42 18.00
CA ALA A 118 -5.72 13.69 18.29
C ALA A 118 -6.66 12.62 17.70
N VAL A 119 -6.48 12.24 16.43
CA VAL A 119 -7.30 11.19 15.80
C VAL A 119 -7.06 9.83 16.42
N ILE A 120 -5.82 9.48 16.79
CA ILE A 120 -5.54 8.21 17.49
C ILE A 120 -6.22 8.20 18.86
N ILE A 121 -6.20 9.31 19.61
CA ILE A 121 -6.90 9.44 20.89
C ILE A 121 -8.41 9.31 20.70
N VAL A 122 -8.98 9.99 19.70
CA VAL A 122 -10.41 9.89 19.38
C VAL A 122 -10.76 8.46 18.97
N ALA A 123 -9.98 7.82 18.10
CA ALA A 123 -10.19 6.44 17.69
C ALA A 123 -10.13 5.47 18.88
N PHE A 124 -9.17 5.67 19.80
CA PHE A 124 -9.07 4.89 21.03
C PHE A 124 -10.32 5.08 21.92
N GLY A 125 -10.78 6.32 22.11
CA GLY A 125 -11.99 6.62 22.87
C GLY A 125 -13.24 6.01 22.23
N VAL A 126 -13.38 6.11 20.91
CA VAL A 126 -14.48 5.49 20.14
C VAL A 126 -14.46 3.98 20.30
N MET A 127 -13.29 3.34 20.18
CA MET A 127 -13.13 1.89 20.36
C MET A 127 -13.47 1.44 21.78
N SER A 128 -13.13 2.25 22.80
CA SER A 128 -13.48 1.97 24.20
C SER A 128 -14.98 2.05 24.46
N ALA A 129 -15.72 2.85 23.69
CA ALA A 129 -17.15 3.04 23.85
C ALA A 129 -18.00 2.01 23.08
N ILE A 130 -17.37 1.11 22.30
CA ILE A 130 -18.10 0.11 21.50
C ILE A 130 -18.96 -0.81 22.36
N GLN A 131 -18.49 -1.21 23.55
CA GLN A 131 -19.22 -2.15 24.42
C GLN A 131 -20.54 -1.57 24.97
N VAL A 132 -20.69 -0.25 24.98
CA VAL A 132 -21.91 0.45 25.45
C VAL A 132 -22.74 1.01 24.28
N ALA A 133 -22.41 0.63 23.05
CA ALA A 133 -23.13 1.11 21.87
C ALA A 133 -24.56 0.54 21.83
N PRO A 134 -25.58 1.37 21.57
CA PRO A 134 -26.99 0.97 21.71
C PRO A 134 -27.51 0.10 20.55
N THR A 135 -26.82 0.11 19.40
CA THR A 135 -27.26 -0.61 18.19
C THR A 135 -26.09 -1.15 17.40
N VAL A 136 -26.32 -2.22 16.62
CA VAL A 136 -25.33 -2.79 15.69
C VAL A 136 -24.85 -1.74 14.68
N MET A 137 -25.74 -0.89 14.18
CA MET A 137 -25.36 0.19 13.26
C MET A 137 -24.41 1.20 13.90
N ALA A 138 -24.59 1.51 15.19
CA ALA A 138 -23.66 2.37 15.93
C ALA A 138 -22.28 1.69 16.08
N ILE A 139 -22.23 0.39 16.36
CA ILE A 139 -20.97 -0.38 16.41
C ILE A 139 -20.24 -0.32 15.06
N LEU A 140 -20.94 -0.58 13.96
CA LEU A 140 -20.36 -0.52 12.62
C LEU A 140 -19.84 0.89 12.28
N ALA A 141 -20.61 1.93 12.61
CA ALA A 141 -20.19 3.31 12.42
C ALA A 141 -18.93 3.65 13.25
N MET A 142 -18.89 3.23 14.51
CA MET A 142 -17.72 3.41 15.39
C MET A 142 -16.49 2.67 14.87
N LEU A 143 -16.64 1.44 14.38
CA LEU A 143 -15.55 0.68 13.75
C LEU A 143 -15.02 1.39 12.50
N VAL A 144 -15.92 1.84 11.61
CA VAL A 144 -15.54 2.58 10.40
C VAL A 144 -14.83 3.89 10.75
N LEU A 145 -15.33 4.64 11.74
CA LEU A 145 -14.72 5.89 12.18
C LEU A 145 -13.36 5.67 12.83
N GLY A 146 -13.24 4.71 13.75
CA GLY A 146 -11.99 4.46 14.46
C GLY A 146 -10.91 3.86 13.55
N LEU A 147 -11.23 2.81 12.78
CA LEU A 147 -10.26 2.16 11.88
C LEU A 147 -9.98 3.04 10.66
N GLY A 148 -11.03 3.54 10.00
CA GLY A 148 -10.91 4.40 8.82
C GLY A 148 -10.20 5.72 9.13
N GLY A 149 -10.54 6.35 10.25
CA GLY A 149 -9.85 7.55 10.74
C GLY A 149 -8.37 7.31 11.00
N THR A 150 -8.03 6.19 11.63
CA THR A 150 -6.63 5.80 11.88
C THR A 150 -5.86 5.58 10.58
N LEU A 151 -6.43 4.82 9.64
CA LEU A 151 -5.82 4.60 8.31
C LEU A 151 -5.61 5.91 7.54
N ALA A 152 -6.58 6.83 7.59
CA ALA A 152 -6.46 8.14 6.95
C ALA A 152 -5.31 8.96 7.54
N VAL A 153 -5.17 8.94 8.87
CA VAL A 153 -4.10 9.64 9.57
C VAL A 153 -2.72 9.02 9.34
N LEU A 154 -2.62 7.69 9.24
CA LEU A 154 -1.38 7.03 8.85
C LEU A 154 -0.89 7.53 7.49
N ASN A 155 -1.79 7.73 6.51
CA ASN A 155 -1.43 8.33 5.22
C ASN A 155 -1.00 9.79 5.31
N LEU A 156 -1.57 10.57 6.23
CA LEU A 156 -1.24 11.97 6.43
C LEU A 156 0.18 12.16 7.02
N ILE A 157 0.55 11.26 7.94
CA ILE A 157 1.75 11.37 8.79
C ILE A 157 2.91 10.52 8.26
N GLY A 158 2.62 9.46 7.51
CA GLY A 158 3.58 8.52 6.98
C GLY A 158 4.82 9.15 6.31
N PRO A 159 4.65 10.08 5.34
CA PRO A 159 5.78 10.79 4.72
C PRO A 159 6.67 11.55 5.72
N TRP A 160 6.06 12.11 6.77
CA TRP A 160 6.79 12.85 7.81
C TRP A 160 7.60 11.92 8.71
N VAL A 161 7.02 10.78 9.13
CA VAL A 161 7.72 9.76 9.91
C VAL A 161 8.91 9.22 9.12
N ILE A 162 8.73 8.90 7.83
CA ILE A 162 9.82 8.48 6.95
C ILE A 162 10.91 9.54 6.90
N ARG A 163 10.55 10.82 6.74
CA ARG A 163 11.53 11.92 6.73
C ARG A 163 12.32 12.00 8.04
N LEU A 164 11.64 11.92 9.19
CA LEU A 164 12.29 12.01 10.50
C LEU A 164 13.31 10.88 10.69
N VAL A 165 12.90 9.64 10.40
CA VAL A 165 13.78 8.48 10.56
C VAL A 165 14.90 8.49 9.52
N ALA A 166 14.64 8.89 8.28
CA ALA A 166 15.67 9.05 7.26
C ALA A 166 16.71 10.13 7.64
N ARG A 167 16.27 11.25 8.26
CA ARG A 167 17.16 12.29 8.78
C ARG A 167 18.04 11.77 9.91
N GLY A 168 17.46 11.01 10.83
CA GLY A 168 18.19 10.34 11.91
C GLY A 168 19.21 9.31 11.40
N GLN A 169 18.86 8.56 10.35
CA GLN A 169 19.76 7.61 9.69
C GLN A 169 20.89 8.30 8.93
N ALA A 170 20.61 9.42 8.25
CA ALA A 170 21.62 10.21 7.55
C ALA A 170 22.68 10.75 8.52
N GLY A 171 22.26 11.26 9.69
CA GLY A 171 23.19 11.74 10.71
C GLY A 171 24.02 10.66 11.40
N ARG A 172 23.57 9.39 11.36
CA ARG A 172 24.26 8.23 11.96
C ARG A 172 24.99 7.35 10.92
N ALA A 173 25.02 7.77 9.65
CA ALA A 173 25.55 6.95 8.57
C ALA A 173 27.09 6.89 8.63
N LYS A 174 27.63 5.72 8.97
CA LYS A 174 29.09 5.44 8.98
C LYS A 174 29.61 4.74 7.72
N THR A 175 28.75 4.47 6.73
CA THR A 175 29.11 3.76 5.49
C THR A 175 28.46 4.43 4.28
N PRO A 176 29.10 4.41 3.09
CA PRO A 176 28.58 5.04 1.87
C PRO A 176 27.15 4.60 1.53
N GLN A 177 26.89 3.29 1.57
CA GLN A 177 25.57 2.73 1.26
C GLN A 177 24.47 3.18 2.24
N ARG A 178 24.78 3.44 3.52
CA ARG A 178 23.79 3.97 4.48
C ARG A 178 23.50 5.44 4.20
N LEU A 179 24.54 6.21 3.91
CA LEU A 179 24.39 7.64 3.63
C LEU A 179 23.61 7.85 2.34
N LEU A 180 23.97 7.12 1.28
CA LEU A 180 23.30 7.17 -0.01
C LEU A 180 21.83 6.78 0.13
N ALA A 181 21.53 5.65 0.78
CA ALA A 181 20.16 5.21 1.03
C ALA A 181 19.33 6.26 1.79
N ALA A 182 19.87 6.83 2.87
CA ALA A 182 19.17 7.85 3.65
C ALA A 182 18.95 9.14 2.85
N ARG A 183 19.93 9.58 2.06
CA ARG A 183 19.80 10.76 1.19
C ARG A 183 18.80 10.55 0.06
N THR A 184 18.75 9.36 -0.55
CA THR A 184 17.74 9.00 -1.55
C THR A 184 16.32 9.05 -0.99
N VAL A 185 16.10 8.59 0.25
CA VAL A 185 14.79 8.71 0.91
C VAL A 185 14.45 10.16 1.25
N LEU A 186 15.45 10.95 1.67
CA LEU A 186 15.28 12.36 2.01
C LEU A 186 15.00 13.28 0.81
N GLU A 187 15.41 12.87 -0.40
CA GLU A 187 15.09 13.59 -1.64
C GLU A 187 13.56 13.69 -1.85
N SER A 188 12.82 12.60 -1.55
CA SER A 188 11.35 12.61 -1.65
C SER A 188 10.68 11.63 -0.68
N PRO A 189 10.50 12.00 0.61
CA PRO A 189 9.86 11.14 1.61
C PRO A 189 8.43 10.74 1.25
N LYS A 190 7.70 11.60 0.53
CA LYS A 190 6.35 11.30 0.02
C LYS A 190 6.37 10.19 -1.04
N ALA A 191 7.36 10.18 -1.92
CA ALA A 191 7.51 9.12 -2.91
C ALA A 191 7.89 7.80 -2.24
N ALA A 192 8.81 7.85 -1.26
CA ALA A 192 9.16 6.70 -0.44
C ALA A 192 7.94 6.14 0.32
N TRP A 193 7.09 7.01 0.92
CA TRP A 193 5.82 6.57 1.53
C TRP A 193 4.92 5.90 0.50
N ARG A 194 4.73 6.50 -0.68
CA ARG A 194 3.87 5.94 -1.72
C ARG A 194 4.31 4.54 -2.17
N GLN A 195 5.62 4.27 -2.17
CA GLN A 195 6.17 2.95 -2.49
C GLN A 195 5.85 1.87 -1.44
N VAL A 196 5.70 2.23 -0.17
CA VAL A 196 5.51 1.27 0.94
C VAL A 196 4.18 1.41 1.69
N GLY A 197 3.37 2.41 1.36
CA GLY A 197 2.15 2.77 2.09
C GLY A 197 1.10 1.67 2.08
N GLY A 198 1.00 0.91 0.98
CA GLY A 198 0.16 -0.28 0.93
C GLY A 198 0.54 -1.30 2.01
N VAL A 199 1.84 -1.53 2.22
CA VAL A 199 2.33 -2.45 3.25
C VAL A 199 1.92 -1.98 4.65
N ALA A 200 1.90 -0.66 4.89
CA ALA A 200 1.42 -0.11 6.15
C ALA A 200 -0.07 -0.44 6.38
N MET A 201 -0.90 -0.36 5.34
CA MET A 201 -2.33 -0.70 5.45
C MET A 201 -2.55 -2.19 5.68
N THR A 202 -1.81 -3.05 4.99
CA THR A 202 -1.87 -4.51 5.24
C THR A 202 -1.34 -4.88 6.61
N SER A 203 -0.28 -4.21 7.09
CA SER A 203 0.25 -4.41 8.45
C SER A 203 -0.74 -3.95 9.52
N PHE A 204 -1.49 -2.88 9.28
CA PHE A 204 -2.60 -2.45 10.15
C PHE A 204 -3.72 -3.52 10.14
N MET A 205 -4.13 -3.95 8.95
CA MET A 205 -5.16 -4.98 8.77
C MET A 205 -4.76 -6.32 9.40
N ALA A 206 -3.46 -6.63 9.43
CA ALA A 206 -2.91 -7.82 10.09
C ALA A 206 -3.26 -7.90 11.58
N VAL A 207 -3.08 -6.78 12.28
CA VAL A 207 -3.32 -6.67 13.71
C VAL A 207 -4.80 -6.70 13.96
N PHE A 208 -5.58 -6.02 13.12
CA PHE A 208 -7.03 -6.10 13.16
C PHE A 208 -7.51 -7.55 12.98
N ALA A 209 -6.96 -8.28 12.01
CA ALA A 209 -7.32 -9.66 11.75
C ALA A 209 -6.87 -10.61 12.86
N GLY A 210 -5.63 -10.50 13.33
CA GLY A 210 -5.11 -11.33 14.43
C GLY A 210 -5.90 -11.15 15.72
N ALA A 211 -6.18 -9.90 16.09
CA ALA A 211 -6.99 -9.56 17.26
C ALA A 211 -8.48 -9.88 17.05
N GLY A 212 -9.01 -9.67 15.85
CA GLY A 212 -10.40 -9.99 15.50
C GLY A 212 -10.67 -11.49 15.57
N VAL A 213 -9.76 -12.32 15.05
CA VAL A 213 -9.88 -13.79 15.14
C VAL A 213 -9.81 -14.28 16.59
N SER A 214 -8.95 -13.69 17.43
CA SER A 214 -8.86 -14.09 18.84
C SER A 214 -10.11 -13.68 19.64
N VAL A 215 -10.65 -12.49 19.39
CA VAL A 215 -11.93 -12.04 19.96
C VAL A 215 -13.08 -12.96 19.54
N LEU A 216 -13.20 -13.23 18.25
CA LEU A 216 -14.26 -14.08 17.69
C LEU A 216 -14.19 -15.52 18.24
N GLY A 217 -12.99 -16.08 18.37
CA GLY A 217 -12.81 -17.41 18.96
C GLY A 217 -13.22 -17.50 20.44
N ALA A 218 -13.16 -16.40 21.19
CA ALA A 218 -13.65 -16.36 22.57
C ALA A 218 -15.19 -16.37 22.65
N PHE A 219 -15.89 -15.84 21.63
CA PHE A 219 -17.36 -15.89 21.54
C PHE A 219 -17.87 -17.22 20.96
N GLU A 220 -17.07 -17.93 20.18
CA GLU A 220 -17.45 -19.20 19.55
C GLU A 220 -17.71 -20.31 20.57
N SER A 221 -17.01 -20.29 21.72
CA SER A 221 -17.10 -21.36 22.73
C SER A 221 -18.39 -21.36 23.57
N ASP A 222 -19.17 -20.27 23.58
CA ASP A 222 -20.31 -20.08 24.49
C ASP A 222 -21.61 -19.68 23.75
N SER A 223 -21.66 -19.90 22.42
CA SER A 223 -22.71 -19.36 21.57
C SER A 223 -23.59 -20.39 20.86
N ASP A 224 -24.85 -20.00 20.63
CA ASP A 224 -25.84 -20.77 19.90
C ASP A 224 -25.40 -21.09 18.44
N ALA A 225 -26.04 -22.08 17.81
CA ALA A 225 -25.68 -22.52 16.46
C ALA A 225 -25.70 -21.40 15.41
N GLU A 226 -26.67 -20.49 15.46
CA GLU A 226 -26.76 -19.36 14.52
C GLU A 226 -25.64 -18.34 14.72
N MET A 227 -25.30 -18.05 15.98
CA MET A 227 -24.20 -17.14 16.32
C MET A 227 -22.84 -17.73 15.92
N ARG A 228 -22.64 -19.05 16.06
CA ARG A 228 -21.43 -19.73 15.59
C ARG A 228 -21.23 -19.60 14.07
N LEU A 229 -22.29 -19.80 13.28
CA LEU A 229 -22.22 -19.60 11.82
C LEU A 229 -21.85 -18.15 11.47
N LEU A 230 -22.44 -17.17 12.15
CA LEU A 230 -22.09 -15.76 11.95
C LEU A 230 -20.62 -15.47 12.30
N VAL A 231 -20.11 -16.03 13.40
CA VAL A 231 -18.72 -15.87 13.83
C VAL A 231 -17.75 -16.49 12.82
N THR A 232 -18.06 -17.69 12.29
CA THR A 232 -17.27 -18.34 11.24
C THR A 232 -17.26 -17.51 9.95
N ASP A 233 -18.40 -17.00 9.52
CA ASP A 233 -18.53 -16.16 8.32
C ASP A 233 -17.71 -14.86 8.45
N ILE A 234 -17.77 -14.19 9.60
CA ILE A 234 -16.97 -12.99 9.87
C ILE A 234 -15.47 -13.33 9.82
N ARG A 235 -15.06 -14.44 10.44
CA ARG A 235 -13.67 -14.91 10.43
C ARG A 235 -13.18 -15.17 9.00
N THR A 236 -13.98 -15.85 8.18
CA THR A 236 -13.68 -16.10 6.76
C THR A 236 -13.56 -14.79 5.98
N GLY A 237 -14.49 -13.84 6.18
CA GLY A 237 -14.44 -12.52 5.57
C GLY A 237 -13.18 -11.71 5.93
N ILE A 238 -12.75 -11.77 7.20
CA ILE A 238 -11.49 -11.17 7.66
C ILE A 238 -10.29 -11.79 6.93
N LEU A 239 -10.22 -13.12 6.82
CA LEU A 239 -9.12 -13.82 6.15
C LEU A 239 -9.05 -13.47 4.66
N ILE A 240 -10.19 -13.47 3.96
CA ILE A 240 -10.27 -13.07 2.55
C ILE A 240 -9.77 -11.63 2.38
N THR A 241 -10.19 -10.73 3.26
CA THR A 241 -9.77 -9.31 3.21
C THR A 241 -8.27 -9.15 3.43
N VAL A 242 -7.68 -9.88 4.38
CA VAL A 242 -6.23 -9.89 4.62
C VAL A 242 -5.48 -10.38 3.39
N ILE A 243 -5.87 -11.55 2.85
CA ILE A 243 -5.23 -12.14 1.66
C ILE A 243 -5.34 -11.18 0.47
N GLY A 244 -6.53 -10.63 0.21
CA GLY A 244 -6.74 -9.64 -0.84
C GLY A 244 -5.87 -8.40 -0.66
N SER A 245 -5.73 -7.89 0.57
CA SER A 245 -4.86 -6.75 0.86
C SER A 245 -3.39 -7.06 0.54
N PHE A 246 -2.92 -8.27 0.83
CA PHE A 246 -1.56 -8.69 0.48
C PHE A 246 -1.32 -8.78 -1.00
N LEU A 247 -2.25 -9.38 -1.74
CA LEU A 247 -2.14 -9.47 -3.19
C LEU A 247 -2.07 -8.08 -3.80
N MET A 248 -2.93 -7.16 -3.34
CA MET A 248 -2.89 -5.75 -3.76
C MET A 248 -1.55 -5.08 -3.42
N VAL A 249 -1.01 -5.31 -2.22
CA VAL A 249 0.30 -4.78 -1.81
C VAL A 249 1.43 -5.37 -2.64
N ALA A 250 1.40 -6.66 -2.92
CA ALA A 250 2.39 -7.36 -3.74
C ALA A 250 2.46 -6.75 -5.14
N CYS A 251 1.31 -6.62 -5.80
CA CYS A 251 1.20 -6.00 -7.11
C CYS A 251 1.65 -4.53 -7.08
N SER A 252 1.16 -3.75 -6.11
CA SER A 252 1.48 -2.33 -5.98
C SER A 252 2.97 -2.08 -5.76
N VAL A 253 3.60 -2.85 -4.85
CA VAL A 253 5.04 -2.74 -4.61
C VAL A 253 5.82 -3.20 -5.84
N GLY A 254 5.45 -4.31 -6.47
CA GLY A 254 6.09 -4.79 -7.69
C GLY A 254 6.12 -3.73 -8.81
N VAL A 255 4.98 -3.11 -9.09
CA VAL A 255 4.84 -2.05 -10.10
C VAL A 255 5.67 -0.81 -9.72
N ASN A 256 5.57 -0.35 -8.47
CA ASN A 256 6.32 0.83 -8.00
C ASN A 256 7.84 0.60 -8.05
N GLN A 257 8.29 -0.62 -7.77
CA GLN A 257 9.69 -1.00 -7.80
C GLN A 257 10.23 -1.07 -9.22
N ALA A 258 9.46 -1.61 -10.16
CA ALA A 258 9.81 -1.62 -11.58
C ALA A 258 9.90 -0.19 -12.14
N ALA A 259 8.88 0.64 -11.87
CA ALA A 259 8.87 2.04 -12.29
C ALA A 259 10.07 2.82 -11.70
N GLY A 260 10.36 2.65 -10.41
CA GLY A 260 11.47 3.35 -9.76
C GLY A 260 12.86 2.97 -10.26
N ILE A 261 13.04 1.81 -10.90
CA ILE A 261 14.31 1.46 -11.58
C ILE A 261 14.41 2.20 -12.90
N LEU A 262 13.35 2.18 -13.71
CA LEU A 262 13.30 2.85 -15.00
C LEU A 262 13.50 4.36 -14.85
N ASP A 263 12.84 4.97 -13.87
CA ASP A 263 12.94 6.42 -13.59
C ASP A 263 14.35 6.85 -13.13
N ARG A 264 15.17 5.93 -12.61
CA ARG A 264 16.52 6.20 -12.08
C ARG A 264 17.63 5.61 -12.93
N GLY A 265 17.33 5.09 -14.12
CA GLY A 265 18.31 4.45 -15.01
C GLY A 265 19.51 5.36 -15.29
N GLU A 266 19.26 6.61 -15.66
CA GLU A 266 20.32 7.60 -15.95
C GLU A 266 21.24 7.87 -14.76
N LEU A 267 20.68 7.92 -13.54
CA LEU A 267 21.44 8.09 -12.32
C LEU A 267 22.33 6.88 -12.06
N TYR A 268 21.80 5.66 -12.23
CA TYR A 268 22.60 4.44 -12.07
C TYR A 268 23.72 4.36 -13.10
N ARG A 269 23.46 4.70 -14.38
CA ARG A 269 24.48 4.75 -15.41
C ARG A 269 25.57 5.79 -15.11
N SER A 270 25.18 6.97 -14.62
CA SER A 270 26.12 8.01 -14.24
C SER A 270 27.02 7.59 -13.07
N LEU A 271 26.47 6.86 -12.10
CA LEU A 271 27.26 6.33 -10.98
C LEU A 271 28.21 5.21 -11.41
N ASP A 272 27.80 4.38 -12.36
CA ASP A 272 28.66 3.35 -12.96
C ASP A 272 29.83 3.97 -13.74
N MET A 273 29.56 5.00 -14.55
CA MET A 273 30.61 5.78 -15.24
C MET A 273 31.60 6.45 -14.28
N LEU A 274 31.17 6.78 -13.05
CA LEU A 274 32.03 7.32 -11.99
C LEU A 274 32.79 6.23 -11.20
N GLY A 275 32.63 4.95 -11.59
CA GLY A 275 33.33 3.81 -10.99
C GLY A 275 32.70 3.28 -9.70
N MET A 276 31.43 3.60 -9.39
CA MET A 276 30.76 3.05 -8.22
C MET A 276 30.50 1.54 -8.41
N PRO A 277 30.96 0.66 -7.51
CA PRO A 277 30.67 -0.77 -7.62
C PRO A 277 29.16 -1.05 -7.59
N THR A 278 28.68 -1.85 -8.54
CA THR A 278 27.25 -2.25 -8.66
C THR A 278 26.69 -2.87 -7.37
N LYS A 279 27.52 -3.59 -6.61
CA LYS A 279 27.17 -4.13 -5.28
C LYS A 279 26.80 -3.03 -4.28
N THR A 280 27.49 -1.90 -4.31
CA THR A 280 27.23 -0.75 -3.42
C THR A 280 25.95 -0.03 -3.84
N MET A 281 25.72 0.12 -5.15
CA MET A 281 24.48 0.67 -5.71
C MET A 281 23.25 -0.16 -5.31
N ASP A 282 23.32 -1.49 -5.48
CA ASP A 282 22.22 -2.39 -5.10
C ASP A 282 22.01 -2.41 -3.58
N ALA A 283 23.08 -2.42 -2.77
CA ALA A 283 22.97 -2.35 -1.32
C ALA A 283 22.31 -1.04 -0.84
N ALA A 284 22.64 0.09 -1.47
CA ALA A 284 22.02 1.38 -1.18
C ALA A 284 20.54 1.39 -1.60
N ARG A 285 20.22 0.88 -2.80
CA ARG A 285 18.84 0.74 -3.30
C ARG A 285 17.99 -0.11 -2.37
N ARG A 286 18.46 -1.32 -2.02
CA ARG A 286 17.76 -2.23 -1.11
C ARG A 286 17.50 -1.56 0.24
N ARG A 287 18.49 -0.86 0.81
CA ARG A 287 18.30 -0.14 2.09
C ARG A 287 17.34 1.04 1.97
N ALA A 288 17.35 1.77 0.86
CA ALA A 288 16.44 2.88 0.62
C ALA A 288 14.97 2.45 0.59
N VAL A 289 14.69 1.19 0.22
CA VAL A 289 13.33 0.61 0.23
C VAL A 289 13.04 -0.11 1.55
N MET A 290 13.95 -0.98 2.02
CA MET A 290 13.76 -1.82 3.22
C MET A 290 13.74 -1.04 4.52
N SER A 291 14.37 0.13 4.57
CA SER A 291 14.34 0.98 5.77
C SER A 291 12.96 1.60 5.98
N PRO A 292 12.39 2.37 5.03
CA PRO A 292 11.00 2.83 5.10
C PRO A 292 10.02 1.68 5.35
N LEU A 293 10.12 0.58 4.57
CA LEU A 293 9.23 -0.57 4.67
C LEU A 293 9.08 -1.10 6.10
N ARG A 294 10.20 -1.35 6.80
CA ARG A 294 10.16 -1.89 8.16
C ARG A 294 9.58 -0.90 9.16
N ILE A 295 9.91 0.38 9.02
CA ILE A 295 9.38 1.44 9.88
C ILE A 295 7.88 1.57 9.70
N THR A 296 7.40 1.55 8.45
CA THR A 296 5.97 1.69 8.16
C THR A 296 5.19 0.45 8.56
N ALA A 297 5.72 -0.74 8.32
CA ALA A 297 5.08 -2.00 8.72
C ALA A 297 4.95 -2.11 10.25
N ILE A 298 6.05 -1.88 10.99
CA ILE A 298 6.04 -1.95 12.46
C ILE A 298 5.21 -0.79 13.03
N GLY A 299 5.41 0.44 12.55
CA GLY A 299 4.70 1.61 13.07
C GLY A 299 3.19 1.53 12.88
N SER A 300 2.71 1.02 11.74
CA SER A 300 1.28 0.82 11.51
C SER A 300 0.72 -0.34 12.34
N ALA A 301 1.45 -1.44 12.50
CA ALA A 301 1.06 -2.54 13.38
C ALA A 301 0.96 -2.11 14.85
N VAL A 302 1.94 -1.35 15.36
CA VAL A 302 1.89 -0.78 16.71
C VAL A 302 0.72 0.18 16.86
N THR A 303 0.47 1.04 15.86
CA THR A 303 -0.68 1.96 15.89
C THR A 303 -2.00 1.19 15.91
N ALA A 304 -2.12 0.13 15.11
CA ALA A 304 -3.28 -0.75 15.12
C ALA A 304 -3.49 -1.42 16.48
N ALA A 305 -2.42 -1.92 17.09
CA ALA A 305 -2.48 -2.54 18.41
C ALA A 305 -2.94 -1.55 19.48
N ILE A 306 -2.45 -0.30 19.44
CA ILE A 306 -2.90 0.77 20.36
C ILE A 306 -4.39 1.03 20.19
N VAL A 307 -4.87 1.19 18.95
CA VAL A 307 -6.29 1.51 18.69
C VAL A 307 -7.21 0.33 19.01
N MET A 308 -6.76 -0.91 18.82
CA MET A 308 -7.54 -2.12 19.14
C MET A 308 -7.54 -2.47 20.63
N LEU A 309 -6.58 -1.95 21.42
CA LEU A 309 -6.41 -2.28 22.83
C LEU A 309 -7.68 -2.12 23.67
N PRO A 310 -8.49 -1.05 23.56
CA PRO A 310 -9.74 -0.92 24.32
C PRO A 310 -10.78 -1.97 23.98
N LEU A 311 -10.80 -2.40 22.71
CA LEU A 311 -11.80 -3.33 22.20
C LEU A 311 -11.44 -4.77 22.59
N THR A 312 -10.18 -5.15 22.46
CA THR A 312 -9.73 -6.54 22.62
C THR A 312 -9.06 -6.82 23.96
N GLY A 313 -8.62 -5.77 24.66
CA GLY A 313 -7.76 -5.91 25.84
C GLY A 313 -6.36 -6.43 25.50
N MET A 314 -5.45 -6.32 26.47
CA MET A 314 -4.05 -6.74 26.28
C MET A 314 -3.89 -8.26 26.11
N ALA A 315 -4.76 -9.05 26.76
CA ALA A 315 -4.68 -10.50 26.73
C ALA A 315 -4.90 -11.08 25.32
N LEU A 316 -5.87 -10.55 24.56
CA LEU A 316 -6.19 -11.05 23.22
C LEU A 316 -5.21 -10.56 22.15
N ILE A 317 -4.54 -9.42 22.36
CA ILE A 317 -3.48 -8.92 21.48
C ILE A 317 -2.22 -9.77 21.62
N VAL A 318 -1.84 -10.08 22.87
CA VAL A 318 -0.63 -10.84 23.20
C VAL A 318 -0.87 -12.35 23.15
N ALA A 319 -2.10 -12.79 22.82
CA ALA A 319 -2.41 -14.19 22.61
C ALA A 319 -1.48 -14.82 21.57
N PRO A 320 -0.94 -16.04 21.80
CA PRO A 320 0.03 -16.67 20.91
C PRO A 320 -0.46 -16.75 19.46
N VAL A 321 -1.74 -17.06 19.26
CA VAL A 321 -2.36 -17.14 17.92
C VAL A 321 -2.38 -15.78 17.24
N SER A 322 -2.78 -14.71 17.94
CA SER A 322 -2.77 -13.35 17.41
C SER A 322 -1.35 -12.92 17.02
N LEU A 323 -0.36 -13.16 17.89
CA LEU A 323 1.04 -12.85 17.61
C LEU A 323 1.58 -13.63 16.41
N LEU A 324 1.23 -14.92 16.27
CA LEU A 324 1.62 -15.74 15.12
C LEU A 324 0.99 -15.24 13.82
N VAL A 325 -0.29 -14.88 13.84
CA VAL A 325 -0.98 -14.30 12.68
C VAL A 325 -0.32 -12.97 12.30
N ILE A 326 -0.13 -12.06 13.25
CA ILE A 326 0.51 -10.75 13.02
C ILE A 326 1.93 -10.94 12.49
N ALA A 327 2.75 -11.77 13.13
CA ALA A 327 4.12 -12.01 12.71
C ALA A 327 4.20 -12.68 11.34
N GLY A 328 3.38 -13.69 11.07
CA GLY A 328 3.30 -14.39 9.79
C GLY A 328 2.90 -13.44 8.67
N VAL A 329 1.92 -12.57 8.93
CA VAL A 329 1.50 -11.52 8.00
C VAL A 329 2.63 -10.52 7.75
N LEU A 330 3.24 -9.95 8.79
CA LEU A 330 4.32 -8.99 8.62
C LEU A 330 5.51 -9.61 7.86
N ALA A 331 5.84 -10.87 8.17
CA ALA A 331 6.89 -11.61 7.48
C ALA A 331 6.55 -11.84 6.01
N ALA A 332 5.32 -12.25 5.68
CA ALA A 332 4.86 -12.42 4.31
C ALA A 332 4.93 -11.11 3.53
N GLY A 333 4.49 -9.99 4.12
CA GLY A 333 4.49 -8.68 3.48
C GLY A 333 5.90 -8.19 3.19
N ILE A 334 6.79 -8.27 4.17
CA ILE A 334 8.20 -7.91 4.01
C ILE A 334 8.88 -8.86 2.99
N GLY A 335 8.57 -10.15 3.05
CA GLY A 335 9.09 -11.17 2.15
C GLY A 335 8.72 -10.93 0.69
N ILE A 336 7.47 -10.57 0.42
CA ILE A 336 7.00 -10.22 -0.94
C ILE A 336 7.78 -9.02 -1.49
N VAL A 337 7.98 -7.96 -0.69
CA VAL A 337 8.76 -6.80 -1.13
C VAL A 337 10.22 -7.18 -1.36
N TRP A 338 10.78 -8.05 -0.52
CA TRP A 338 12.12 -8.57 -0.67
C TRP A 338 12.29 -9.39 -1.95
N LEU A 339 11.34 -10.27 -2.26
CA LEU A 339 11.32 -11.04 -3.50
C LEU A 339 11.20 -10.13 -4.72
N GLY A 340 10.36 -9.09 -4.67
CA GLY A 340 10.27 -8.09 -5.74
C GLY A 340 11.60 -7.33 -5.95
N LEU A 341 12.32 -6.99 -4.89
CA LEU A 341 13.67 -6.42 -4.98
C LEU A 341 14.68 -7.41 -5.59
N ALA A 342 14.60 -8.69 -5.22
CA ALA A 342 15.48 -9.72 -5.73
C ALA A 342 15.22 -10.01 -7.22
N ALA A 343 13.95 -10.15 -7.62
CA ALA A 343 13.53 -10.41 -9.00
C ALA A 343 13.87 -9.26 -9.96
N THR A 344 13.97 -8.02 -9.45
CA THR A 344 14.31 -6.85 -10.26
C THR A 344 15.82 -6.56 -10.34
N ARG A 345 16.66 -7.35 -9.66
CA ARG A 345 18.13 -7.25 -9.73
C ARG A 345 18.70 -7.40 -11.16
N PRO A 346 18.32 -8.39 -11.99
CA PRO A 346 18.86 -8.52 -13.34
C PRO A 346 18.47 -7.36 -14.26
N VAL A 347 17.33 -6.71 -14.01
CA VAL A 347 16.92 -5.49 -14.74
C VAL A 347 17.85 -4.32 -14.42
N LEU A 348 18.28 -4.21 -13.15
CA LEU A 348 19.26 -3.20 -12.73
C LEU A 348 20.64 -3.45 -13.34
N GLU A 349 21.08 -4.71 -13.42
CA GLU A 349 22.34 -5.07 -14.07
C GLU A 349 22.34 -4.73 -15.56
N ARG A 350 21.21 -4.94 -16.26
CA ARG A 350 21.04 -4.51 -17.66
C ARG A 350 20.96 -2.99 -17.83
N ALA A 351 20.31 -2.29 -16.92
CA ALA A 351 20.16 -0.83 -16.98
C ALA A 351 21.44 -0.08 -16.61
N ALA A 352 22.34 -0.68 -15.82
CA ALA A 352 23.64 -0.09 -15.48
C ALA A 352 24.68 -0.30 -16.58
N ALA A 353 24.56 -1.38 -17.38
CA ALA A 353 25.56 -1.77 -18.37
C ALA A 353 25.37 -1.18 -19.78
N GLY A 354 24.31 -0.40 -20.05
CA GLY A 354 24.06 0.28 -21.32
C GLY A 354 23.95 1.79 -21.14
#